data_AF-A0A962JG68-F1
#
_entry.id   AF-A0A962JG68-F1
#
_cell.length_a   1.000
_cell.length_b   1.000
_cell.length_c   1.000
_cell.angle_alpha   90.00
_cell.angle_beta   90.00
_cell.angle_gamma   90.00
#
_symmetry.space_group_name_H-M   'P 1'
#
loop_
_entity.id
_entity.type
_entity.pdbx_description
1 polymer ?
#
loop_
_entity_poly.entity_id
_entity_poly.type
_entity_poly.pdbx_seq_one_letter_code
_entity_poly.pdbx_strand_id
1 'polypeptide(L)'
;RKPYLLLAKFLNFIKQRENPKTGEKEWILQSKDNDGFMIITALNGGGNWIKVWDADQSDSLQNDVEKTVKSELAANYVHRERKQELLQKFVNAVNERLEQSDGNADDPQYCELRAMTPTFKSIIGLNDDA
;
A
#
# COMPACT_ATOMS: atom_id res chain seq x y z
N ARG A 1 8.14 -6.49 -0.72
CA ARG A 1 6.87 -6.30 -1.47
C ARG A 1 5.78 -5.60 -0.66
N LYS A 2 5.61 -5.86 0.65
CA LYS A 2 4.66 -5.14 1.53
C LYS A 2 4.67 -3.59 1.43
N PRO A 3 5.82 -2.89 1.30
CA PRO A 3 5.82 -1.44 1.11
C PRO A 3 5.05 -0.97 -0.13
N TYR A 4 5.10 -1.73 -1.23
CA TYR A 4 4.35 -1.43 -2.45
C TYR A 4 2.85 -1.63 -2.29
N LEU A 5 2.41 -2.64 -1.51
CA LEU A 5 0.99 -2.82 -1.17
C LEU A 5 0.46 -1.63 -0.36
N LEU A 6 1.24 -1.16 0.62
CA LEU A 6 0.85 0.00 1.42
C LEU A 6 0.79 1.28 0.56
N LEU A 7 1.79 1.49 -0.29
CA LEU A 7 1.81 2.61 -1.23
C LEU A 7 0.62 2.57 -2.19
N ALA A 8 0.31 1.41 -2.77
CA ALA A 8 -0.84 1.26 -3.65
C ALA A 8 -2.16 1.58 -2.94
N LYS A 9 -2.29 1.27 -1.64
CA LYS A 9 -3.43 1.71 -0.81
C LYS A 9 -3.45 3.23 -0.65
N PHE A 10 -2.33 3.88 -0.31
CA PHE A 10 -2.26 5.34 -0.15
C PHE A 10 -2.49 6.13 -1.46
N LEU A 11 -2.14 5.51 -2.58
CA LEU A 11 -2.35 6.01 -3.94
C LEU A 11 -3.75 5.68 -4.48
N ASN A 12 -4.64 5.09 -3.67
CA ASN A 12 -5.98 4.71 -4.07
C ASN A 12 -6.04 3.71 -5.23
N PHE A 13 -5.01 2.88 -5.45
CA PHE A 13 -5.10 1.72 -6.34
C PHE A 13 -5.65 0.49 -5.63
N ILE A 14 -5.37 0.36 -4.34
CA ILE A 14 -5.96 -0.68 -3.51
C ILE A 14 -7.14 -0.12 -2.71
N LYS A 15 -8.33 -0.67 -2.95
CA LYS A 15 -9.58 -0.21 -2.32
C LYS A 15 -10.41 -1.39 -1.84
N GLN A 16 -11.22 -1.14 -0.82
CA GLN A 16 -12.24 -2.10 -0.41
C GLN A 16 -13.47 -1.94 -1.30
N ARG A 17 -14.08 -3.06 -1.70
CA ARG A 17 -15.39 -3.09 -2.35
C ARG A 17 -16.21 -4.27 -1.85
N GLU A 18 -17.48 -4.28 -2.20
CA GLU A 18 -18.31 -5.48 -2.11
C GLU A 18 -18.18 -6.28 -3.41
N ASN A 19 -17.97 -7.58 -3.30
CA ASN A 19 -17.92 -8.47 -4.45
C ASN A 19 -19.32 -8.60 -5.06
N PRO A 20 -19.52 -8.23 -6.33
CA PRO A 20 -20.86 -8.21 -6.93
C PRO A 20 -21.50 -9.60 -7.09
N LYS A 21 -20.72 -10.67 -7.00
CA LYS A 21 -21.21 -12.05 -7.12
C LYS A 21 -21.55 -12.66 -5.77
N THR A 22 -20.77 -12.37 -4.73
CA THR A 22 -20.90 -13.00 -3.41
C THR A 22 -21.47 -12.09 -2.33
N GLY A 23 -21.46 -10.77 -2.53
CA GLY A 23 -21.82 -9.78 -1.50
C GLY A 23 -20.77 -9.61 -0.40
N GLU A 24 -19.63 -10.30 -0.49
CA GLU A 24 -18.59 -10.24 0.52
C GLU A 24 -17.67 -9.02 0.32
N LYS A 25 -17.21 -8.41 1.41
CA LYS A 25 -16.21 -7.36 1.33
C LYS A 25 -14.86 -7.95 0.93
N GLU A 26 -14.21 -7.33 -0.04
CA GLU A 26 -12.88 -7.70 -0.52
C GLU A 26 -12.03 -6.46 -0.77
N TRP A 27 -10.71 -6.62 -0.66
CA TRP A 27 -9.76 -5.63 -1.16
C TRP A 27 -9.37 -5.96 -2.59
N ILE A 28 -9.34 -4.95 -3.45
CA ILE A 28 -8.98 -5.09 -4.85
C ILE A 28 -7.82 -4.17 -5.21
N LEU A 29 -7.00 -4.61 -6.16
CA LEU A 29 -6.13 -3.75 -6.95
C LEU A 29 -6.92 -3.32 -8.18
N GLN A 30 -7.02 -2.01 -8.38
CA GLN A 30 -7.55 -1.40 -9.59
C GLN A 30 -6.39 -0.78 -10.37
N SER A 31 -6.03 -1.38 -11.50
CA SER A 31 -4.93 -0.94 -12.37
C SER A 31 -5.39 -0.83 -13.83
N LYS A 32 -4.46 -0.49 -14.74
CA LYS A 32 -4.71 -0.50 -16.18
C LYS A 32 -3.78 -1.48 -16.88
N ASP A 33 -4.27 -2.15 -17.92
CA ASP A 33 -3.42 -2.90 -18.84
C ASP A 33 -2.67 -1.98 -19.81
N ASN A 34 -1.90 -2.60 -20.71
CA ASN A 34 -1.11 -1.87 -21.72
C ASN A 34 -1.99 -1.14 -22.76
N ASP A 35 -3.24 -1.58 -22.94
CA ASP A 35 -4.21 -0.96 -23.86
C ASP A 35 -5.06 0.13 -23.16
N GLY A 36 -4.87 0.30 -21.85
CA GLY A 36 -5.52 1.31 -21.04
C GLY A 36 -6.85 0.87 -20.42
N PHE A 37 -7.25 -0.39 -20.57
CA PHE A 37 -8.46 -0.92 -19.94
C PHE A 37 -8.25 -1.14 -18.45
N MET A 38 -9.33 -0.96 -17.69
CA MET A 38 -9.32 -1.17 -16.25
C MET A 38 -9.25 -2.67 -15.93
N ILE A 39 -8.25 -3.07 -15.16
CA ILE A 39 -8.15 -4.39 -14.55
C ILE A 39 -8.52 -4.28 -13.08
N ILE A 40 -9.30 -5.25 -12.61
CA ILE A 40 -9.61 -5.40 -11.19
C ILE A 40 -9.21 -6.79 -10.73
N THR A 41 -8.28 -6.86 -9.79
CA THR A 41 -7.78 -8.12 -9.22
C THR A 41 -8.02 -8.13 -7.72
N ALA A 42 -8.70 -9.16 -7.21
CA ALA A 42 -8.92 -9.32 -5.78
C ALA A 42 -7.62 -9.73 -5.06
N LEU A 43 -7.41 -9.18 -3.87
CA LEU A 43 -6.30 -9.54 -2.99
C LEU A 43 -6.69 -10.71 -2.08
N ASN A 44 -5.71 -11.54 -1.74
CA ASN A 44 -5.85 -12.52 -0.67
C ASN A 44 -6.01 -11.79 0.68
N GLY A 45 -6.82 -12.34 1.59
CA GLY A 45 -7.11 -11.76 2.90
C GLY A 45 -8.55 -11.27 3.10
N GLY A 46 -9.37 -11.30 2.04
CA GLY A 46 -10.80 -10.97 2.10
C GLY A 46 -11.03 -9.50 2.44
N GLY A 47 -12.01 -9.21 3.31
CA GLY A 47 -12.40 -7.83 3.65
C GLY A 47 -11.56 -7.15 4.73
N ASN A 48 -10.64 -7.86 5.40
CA ASN A 48 -9.85 -7.31 6.51
C ASN A 48 -8.45 -6.92 6.03
N TRP A 49 -8.10 -5.63 6.16
CA TRP A 49 -6.79 -5.13 5.73
C TRP A 49 -5.61 -5.82 6.43
N ILE A 50 -5.73 -6.14 7.72
CA ILE A 50 -4.66 -6.85 8.46
C ILE A 50 -4.44 -8.24 7.84
N LYS A 51 -5.52 -8.94 7.48
CA LYS A 51 -5.41 -10.23 6.78
C LYS A 51 -4.81 -10.08 5.39
N VAL A 52 -5.09 -8.99 4.68
CA VAL A 52 -4.47 -8.70 3.37
C VAL A 52 -2.98 -8.41 3.52
N TRP A 53 -2.60 -7.70 4.57
CA TRP A 53 -1.22 -7.38 4.91
C TRP A 53 -0.37 -8.62 5.20
N ASP A 54 -0.95 -9.59 5.90
CA ASP A 54 -0.28 -10.84 6.30
C ASP A 54 -0.40 -11.94 5.25
N ALA A 55 -1.33 -11.82 4.30
CA ALA A 55 -1.53 -12.81 3.26
C ALA A 55 -0.45 -12.76 2.18
N ASP A 56 0.04 -13.94 1.79
CA ASP A 56 0.86 -14.09 0.61
C ASP A 56 0.03 -13.81 -0.64
N GLN A 57 0.38 -12.74 -1.35
CA GLN A 57 -0.19 -12.40 -2.64
C GLN A 57 0.55 -13.14 -3.75
N SER A 58 -0.12 -13.46 -4.86
CA SER A 58 0.56 -14.10 -6.01
C SER A 58 1.68 -13.22 -6.57
N ASP A 59 2.73 -13.84 -7.12
CA ASP A 59 3.85 -13.09 -7.71
C ASP A 59 3.40 -12.13 -8.82
N SER A 60 2.44 -12.55 -9.64
CA SER A 60 1.85 -11.69 -10.68
C SER A 60 1.22 -10.44 -10.08
N LEU A 61 0.39 -10.60 -9.05
CA LEU A 61 -0.25 -9.44 -8.40
C LEU A 61 0.79 -8.52 -7.78
N GLN A 62 1.81 -9.07 -7.11
CA GLN A 62 2.85 -8.25 -6.49
C GLN A 62 3.63 -7.45 -7.55
N ASN A 63 3.91 -8.04 -8.71
CA ASN A 63 4.53 -7.35 -9.83
C ASN A 63 3.62 -6.25 -10.40
N ASP A 64 2.31 -6.51 -10.52
CA ASP A 64 1.34 -5.53 -11.01
C ASP A 64 1.20 -4.33 -10.06
N VAL A 65 1.16 -4.59 -8.74
CA VAL A 65 1.18 -3.56 -7.70
C VAL A 65 2.43 -2.69 -7.84
N GLU A 66 3.61 -3.33 -7.95
CA GLU A 66 4.88 -2.62 -8.06
C GLU A 66 4.95 -1.77 -9.33
N LYS A 67 4.56 -2.32 -10.49
CA LYS A 67 4.50 -1.59 -11.77
C LYS A 67 3.56 -0.39 -11.69
N THR A 68 2.37 -0.59 -11.12
CA THR A 68 1.36 0.47 -10.98
C THR A 68 1.87 1.60 -10.09
N VAL A 69 2.45 1.27 -8.93
CA VAL A 69 3.02 2.25 -8.00
C VAL A 69 4.19 3.01 -8.63
N LYS A 70 5.13 2.31 -9.28
CA LYS A 70 6.29 2.95 -9.92
C LYS A 70 5.87 3.92 -11.01
N SER A 71 4.93 3.53 -11.87
CA SER A 71 4.40 4.40 -12.92
C SER A 71 3.72 5.65 -12.35
N GLU A 72 2.91 5.49 -11.30
CA GLU A 72 2.24 6.61 -10.64
C GLU A 72 3.23 7.57 -9.98
N LEU A 73 4.24 7.04 -9.28
CA LEU A 73 5.27 7.86 -8.65
C LEU A 73 6.07 8.65 -9.69
N ALA A 74 6.44 8.03 -10.81
CA ALA A 74 7.15 8.68 -11.90
C ALA A 74 6.33 9.79 -12.59
N ALA A 75 5.01 9.59 -12.72
CA ALA A 75 4.12 10.55 -13.38
C ALA A 75 3.71 11.72 -12.47
N ASN A 76 3.33 11.43 -11.23
CA ASN A 76 2.59 12.36 -10.38
C ASN A 76 3.32 12.78 -9.09
N TYR A 77 4.42 12.12 -8.73
CA TYR A 77 5.17 12.39 -7.49
C TYR A 77 6.62 12.81 -7.76
N VAL A 78 6.85 13.59 -8.82
CA VAL A 78 8.17 14.16 -9.15
C VAL A 78 8.59 15.20 -8.11
N HIS A 79 7.65 16.03 -7.65
CA HIS A 79 7.90 17.11 -6.70
C HIS A 79 8.03 16.62 -5.26
N ARG A 80 8.99 17.20 -4.52
CA ARG A 80 9.30 16.87 -3.12
C ARG A 80 8.09 16.99 -2.19
N GLU A 81 7.25 18.01 -2.38
CA GLU A 81 6.05 18.24 -1.57
C GLU A 81 5.09 17.05 -1.61
N ARG A 82 4.72 16.57 -2.80
CA ARG A 82 3.84 15.41 -2.95
C ARG A 82 4.45 14.14 -2.35
N LYS A 83 5.78 13.97 -2.45
CA LYS A 83 6.47 12.86 -1.80
C LYS A 83 6.39 12.98 -0.27
N GLN A 84 6.52 14.20 0.28
CA GLN A 84 6.37 14.45 1.71
C GLN A 84 4.93 14.17 2.19
N GLU A 85 3.92 14.51 1.40
CA GLU A 85 2.53 14.13 1.69
C GLU A 85 2.34 12.61 1.78
N LEU A 86 2.96 11.83 0.88
CA LEU A 86 2.96 10.37 0.97
C LEU A 86 3.66 9.86 2.23
N LEU A 87 4.80 10.46 2.58
CA LEU A 87 5.50 10.12 3.82
C LEU A 87 4.64 10.44 5.05
N GLN A 88 3.92 11.56 5.04
CA GLN A 88 3.02 11.91 6.13
C GLN A 88 1.86 10.92 6.25
N LYS A 89 1.27 10.48 5.14
CA LYS A 89 0.24 9.40 5.14
C LYS A 89 0.79 8.11 5.75
N PHE A 90 2.04 7.77 5.44
CA PHE A 90 2.71 6.61 6.03
C PHE A 90 2.88 6.76 7.54
N VAL A 91 3.43 7.88 8.01
CA VAL A 91 3.61 8.17 9.43
C VAL A 91 2.28 8.11 10.18
N ASN A 92 1.22 8.69 9.61
CA ASN A 92 -0.11 8.63 10.20
C ASN A 92 -0.60 7.18 10.35
N ALA A 93 -0.43 6.34 9.32
CA ALA A 93 -0.82 4.93 9.39
C ALA A 93 -0.03 4.13 10.44
N VAL A 94 1.27 4.44 10.63
CA VAL A 94 2.08 3.81 11.68
C VAL A 94 1.57 4.24 13.07
N ASN A 95 1.25 5.51 13.26
CA ASN A 95 0.72 6.01 14.52
C ASN A 95 -0.69 5.49 14.81
N GLU A 96 -1.58 5.42 13.80
CA GLU A 96 -2.90 4.80 13.93
C GLU A 96 -2.79 3.35 14.41
N ARG A 97 -1.78 2.59 13.95
CA ARG A 97 -1.56 1.23 14.44
C ARG A 97 -1.13 1.21 15.91
N LEU A 98 -0.28 2.15 16.33
CA LEU A 98 0.10 2.28 17.73
C LEU A 98 -1.12 2.58 18.61
N GLU A 99 -1.98 3.50 18.18
CA GLU A 99 -3.23 3.82 18.88
C GLU A 99 -4.18 2.62 18.96
N GLN A 100 -4.33 1.86 17.87
CA GLN A 100 -5.14 0.62 17.85
C GLN A 100 -4.59 -0.50 18.75
N SER A 101 -3.34 -0.40 19.16
CA SER A 101 -2.69 -1.34 20.07
C SER A 101 -2.60 -0.80 21.51
N ASP A 102 -3.41 0.21 21.85
CA ASP A 102 -3.44 0.89 23.15
C ASP A 102 -2.06 1.44 23.56
N GLY A 103 -1.27 1.90 22.58
CA GLY A 103 0.07 2.43 22.80
C GLY A 103 1.15 1.35 22.98
N ASN A 104 0.88 0.10 22.62
CA ASN A 104 1.86 -0.98 22.68
C ASN A 104 2.97 -0.80 21.62
N ALA A 105 4.10 -0.23 22.03
CA ALA A 105 5.28 -0.04 21.18
C ALA A 105 5.94 -1.35 20.72
N ASP A 106 5.60 -2.48 21.36
CA ASP A 106 6.05 -3.82 21.01
C ASP A 106 5.03 -4.59 20.14
N ASP A 107 3.94 -3.94 19.70
CA ASP A 107 3.00 -4.54 18.74
C ASP A 107 3.75 -4.95 17.46
N PRO A 108 3.69 -6.23 17.05
CA PRO A 108 4.48 -6.72 15.92
C PRO A 108 4.25 -5.96 14.61
N GLN A 109 3.00 -5.54 14.36
CA GLN A 109 2.66 -4.81 13.15
C GLN A 109 3.13 -3.35 13.21
N TYR A 110 3.06 -2.71 14.38
CA TYR A 110 3.68 -1.40 14.59
C TYR A 110 5.20 -1.47 14.37
N CYS A 111 5.89 -2.45 14.96
CA CYS A 111 7.33 -2.63 14.79
C CYS A 111 7.70 -2.87 13.32
N GLU A 112 6.95 -3.74 12.63
CA GLU A 112 7.14 -4.02 11.21
C GLU A 112 6.96 -2.76 10.35
N LEU A 113 5.87 -2.01 10.55
CA LEU A 113 5.60 -0.76 9.85
C LEU A 113 6.72 0.26 10.08
N ARG A 114 7.13 0.46 11.34
CA ARG A 114 8.20 1.39 11.69
C ARG A 114 9.54 1.01 11.05
N ALA A 115 9.87 -0.28 11.02
CA ALA A 115 11.09 -0.79 10.40
C ALA A 115 11.12 -0.58 8.87
N MET A 116 9.96 -0.48 8.21
CA MET A 116 9.86 -0.23 6.76
C MET A 116 10.14 1.23 6.34
N THR A 117 10.28 2.16 7.29
CA THR A 117 10.46 3.59 7.01
C THR A 117 11.58 3.88 5.98
N PRO A 118 12.80 3.32 6.10
CA PRO A 118 13.87 3.59 5.14
C PRO A 118 13.51 3.11 3.72
N THR A 119 12.95 1.91 3.61
CA THR A 119 12.51 1.35 2.32
C THR A 119 11.40 2.19 1.70
N PHE A 120 10.44 2.66 2.51
CA PHE A 120 9.37 3.54 2.04
C PHE A 120 9.93 4.86 1.49
N LYS A 121 10.82 5.53 2.23
CA LYS A 121 11.52 6.75 1.79
C LYS A 121 12.27 6.52 0.48
N SER A 122 12.95 5.39 0.34
CA SER A 122 13.68 5.05 -0.89
C SER A 122 12.75 4.84 -2.08
N ILE A 123 11.60 4.21 -1.91
CA ILE A 123 10.67 3.97 -3.01
C ILE A 123 10.08 5.30 -3.53
N ILE A 124 9.72 6.22 -2.63
CA ILE A 124 9.17 7.53 -3.02
C ILE A 124 10.26 8.54 -3.43
N GLY A 125 11.54 8.18 -3.34
CA GLY A 125 12.65 9.06 -3.69
C GLY A 125 12.82 10.25 -2.76
N LEU A 126 12.69 10.01 -1.45
CA LEU A 126 13.06 10.91 -0.34
C LEU A 126 14.21 10.33 0.48
N ASN A 127 15.15 9.63 -0.17
CA ASN A 127 16.38 9.28 0.51
C ASN A 127 17.00 10.57 1.05
N ASP A 128 17.37 10.54 2.32
CA ASP A 128 18.18 11.59 2.91
C ASP A 128 19.53 11.49 2.19
N ASP A 129 19.73 12.28 1.13
CA ASP A 129 21.06 12.57 0.60
C ASP A 129 21.80 13.27 1.75
N ALA A 130 22.53 12.48 2.53
CA ALA A 130 23.55 12.90 3.47
C ALA A 130 24.89 12.32 3.00
#